data_AF-A0AAN5I4B3-F1
#
_entry.id   AF-A0AAN5I4B3-F1
#
_cell.length_a   1.000
_cell.length_b   1.000
_cell.length_c   1.000
_cell.angle_alpha   90.00
_cell.angle_beta   90.00
_cell.angle_gamma   90.00
#
_symmetry.space_group_name_H-M   'P 1'
#
loop_
_entity.id
_entity.type
_entity.pdbx_description
1 polymer ?
#
loop_
_entity_poly.entity_id
_entity_poly.type
_entity_poly.pdbx_seq_one_letter_code
_entity_poly.pdbx_strand_id
1 'polypeptide(L)'
;AFWALNQRSMREYTAIEANDHSSRIAMDIMRKNGSSSFVHNGVQFRKDLVPSLETKYDLVIVHRTMIELASEKERFKLAEELWRRTNRFLILIES
;
A
#
# COMPACT_ATOMS: atom_id res chain seq x y z
N ALA A 1 6.81 -5.26 -15.67
CA ALA A 1 8.25 -4.92 -15.67
C ALA A 1 8.42 -3.60 -14.91
N PHE A 2 9.41 -3.34 -14.04
CA PHE A 2 10.30 -4.16 -13.20
C PHE A 2 10.36 -3.48 -11.81
N TRP A 3 10.77 -4.19 -10.75
CA TRP A 3 11.06 -3.59 -9.43
C TRP A 3 12.40 -4.12 -8.92
N ALA A 4 13.29 -3.23 -8.48
CA ALA A 4 14.58 -3.61 -7.91
C ALA A 4 14.92 -2.69 -6.73
N LEU A 5 15.44 -3.31 -5.66
CA LEU A 5 15.77 -2.65 -4.40
C LEU A 5 17.23 -2.98 -4.07
N ASN A 6 18.14 -2.07 -4.38
CA ASN A 6 19.56 -2.22 -4.06
C ASN A 6 19.82 -1.54 -2.70
N GLN A 7 19.78 -2.35 -1.63
CA GLN A 7 20.12 -2.00 -0.25
C GLN A 7 19.51 -0.70 0.32
N ARG A 8 18.23 -0.77 0.70
CA ARG A 8 17.74 -0.19 1.96
C ARG A 8 16.77 -1.20 2.56
N SER A 9 17.01 -1.62 3.80
CA SER A 9 16.12 -2.55 4.49
C SER A 9 14.75 -1.90 4.69
N MET A 10 13.72 -2.41 4.02
CA MET A 10 12.33 -2.07 4.30
C MET A 10 12.02 -2.53 5.73
N ARG A 11 11.77 -1.59 6.64
CA ARG A 11 11.50 -1.89 8.06
C ARG A 11 10.06 -2.36 8.27
N GLU A 12 9.12 -1.68 7.63
CA GLU A 12 7.69 -1.92 7.75
C GLU A 12 7.03 -1.71 6.39
N TYR A 13 5.94 -2.45 6.17
CA TYR A 13 5.14 -2.41 4.96
C TYR A 13 3.66 -2.47 5.34
N THR A 14 2.86 -1.54 4.83
CA THR A 14 1.40 -1.53 5.04
C THR A 14 0.71 -1.67 3.70
N ALA A 15 -0.03 -2.77 3.50
CA ALA A 15 -0.95 -2.95 2.38
C ALA A 15 -2.36 -2.55 2.80
N ILE A 16 -3.01 -1.73 1.97
CA ILE A 16 -4.40 -1.31 2.17
C ILE A 16 -5.24 -1.89 1.04
N GLU A 17 -6.22 -2.70 1.39
CA GLU A 17 -7.12 -3.38 0.46
C GLU A 17 -8.47 -3.59 1.14
N ALA A 18 -9.51 -2.97 0.58
CA ALA A 18 -10.86 -3.03 1.12
C ALA A 18 -11.54 -4.38 0.84
N ASN A 19 -11.19 -5.03 -0.27
CA ASN A 19 -11.73 -6.32 -0.67
C ASN A 19 -11.06 -7.46 0.12
N ASP A 20 -11.86 -8.16 0.94
CA ASP A 20 -11.38 -9.26 1.78
C ASP A 20 -10.74 -10.41 0.99
N HIS A 21 -11.22 -10.67 -0.23
CA HIS A 21 -10.69 -11.75 -1.05
C HIS A 21 -9.31 -11.39 -1.61
N SER A 22 -9.16 -10.20 -2.21
CA SER A 22 -7.88 -9.67 -2.69
C SER A 22 -6.84 -9.60 -1.56
N SER A 23 -7.26 -9.12 -0.37
CA SER A 23 -6.40 -9.02 0.81
C SER A 23 -5.87 -10.39 1.24
N ARG A 24 -6.73 -11.43 1.26
CA ARG A 24 -6.33 -12.82 1.57
C ARG A 24 -5.34 -13.37 0.54
N ILE A 25 -5.59 -13.17 -0.75
CA ILE A 25 -4.66 -13.61 -1.81
C ILE A 25 -3.30 -12.94 -1.63
N ALA A 26 -3.26 -11.63 -1.37
CA ALA A 26 -2.02 -10.90 -1.14
C ALA A 26 -1.28 -11.41 0.11
N MET A 27 -2.00 -11.72 1.20
CA MET A 27 -1.42 -12.35 2.39
C MET A 27 -0.82 -13.72 2.07
N ASP A 28 -1.52 -14.56 1.31
CA ASP A 28 -1.05 -15.90 0.95
C ASP A 28 0.20 -15.85 0.08
N ILE A 29 0.28 -14.90 -0.89
CA ILE A 29 1.49 -14.65 -1.69
C ILE A 29 2.68 -14.23 -0.83
N MET A 30 2.43 -13.48 0.24
CA MET A 30 3.46 -12.92 1.12
C MET A 30 3.91 -13.89 2.23
N ARG A 31 3.30 -15.08 2.34
CA ARG A 31 3.69 -16.09 3.33
C ARG A 31 4.88 -16.92 2.89
N LYS A 32 5.66 -17.39 3.85
CA LYS A 32 6.68 -18.41 3.59
C LYS A 32 5.99 -19.72 3.26
N ASN A 33 6.53 -20.47 2.30
CA ASN A 33 5.98 -21.77 1.90
C ASN A 33 5.78 -22.69 3.12
N GLY A 34 4.54 -23.16 3.31
CA GLY A 34 4.17 -24.05 4.42
C GLY A 34 4.15 -23.38 5.81
N SER A 35 4.17 -22.05 5.89
CA SER A 35 4.16 -21.30 7.15
C SER A 35 2.98 -20.32 7.21
N SER A 36 2.49 -20.06 8.43
CA SER A 36 1.60 -18.94 8.71
C SER A 36 2.32 -17.58 8.77
N SER A 37 3.66 -17.58 8.79
CA SER A 37 4.48 -16.35 8.87
C SER A 37 4.77 -15.72 7.51
N PHE A 38 4.85 -14.38 7.48
CA PHE A 38 5.23 -13.62 6.30
C PHE A 38 6.72 -13.73 5.98
N VAL A 39 7.08 -13.55 4.71
CA VAL A 39 8.47 -13.54 4.22
C VAL A 39 9.26 -12.38 4.84
N HIS A 40 8.61 -11.22 5.02
CA HIS A 40 9.17 -10.05 5.68
C HIS A 40 8.46 -9.78 7.02
N ASN A 41 9.23 -9.43 8.04
CA ASN A 41 8.67 -8.93 9.30
C ASN A 41 8.11 -7.51 9.10
N GLY A 42 7.16 -7.09 9.95
CA GLY A 42 6.60 -5.73 9.89
C GLY A 42 5.59 -5.50 8.76
N VAL A 43 5.03 -6.56 8.19
CA VAL A 43 3.94 -6.50 7.20
C VAL A 43 2.60 -6.33 7.92
N GLN A 44 1.87 -5.28 7.58
CA GLN A 44 0.52 -5.01 8.07
C GLN A 44 -0.46 -4.99 6.88
N PHE A 45 -1.60 -5.64 7.05
CA PHE A 45 -2.73 -5.56 6.13
C PHE A 45 -3.86 -4.79 6.80
N ARG A 46 -4.43 -3.83 6.08
CA ARG A 46 -5.54 -2.99 6.54
C ARG A 46 -6.61 -2.87 5.47
N LYS A 47 -7.85 -2.65 5.90
CA LYS A 47 -8.95 -2.28 4.98
C LYS A 47 -8.96 -0.80 4.67
N ASP A 48 -8.64 0.00 5.68
CA ASP A 48 -8.71 1.46 5.63
C ASP A 48 -7.35 2.10 5.94
N LEU A 49 -7.21 3.35 5.52
CA LEU A 49 -6.11 4.21 5.92
C LEU A 49 -6.10 4.39 7.45
N VAL A 50 -4.90 4.55 8.02
CA VAL A 50 -4.76 4.85 9.45
C VAL A 50 -5.43 6.18 9.75
N PRO A 51 -6.38 6.27 10.69
CA PRO A 51 -7.10 7.52 10.92
C PRO A 51 -6.19 8.70 11.26
N SER A 52 -5.09 8.45 12.00
CA SER A 52 -4.10 9.48 12.33
C SER A 52 -3.28 9.88 11.10
N LEU A 53 -3.18 11.19 10.87
CA LEU A 53 -2.28 11.77 9.87
C LEU A 53 -0.82 11.87 10.35
N GLU A 54 -0.55 11.55 11.62
CA GLU A 54 0.83 11.48 12.14
C GLU A 54 1.58 10.28 11.59
N THR A 55 0.86 9.22 11.22
CA THR A 55 1.44 8.08 10.50
C THR A 55 1.81 8.51 9.09
N LYS A 56 3.11 8.69 8.85
CA LYS A 56 3.69 8.98 7.54
C LYS A 56 4.44 7.77 7.00
N TYR A 57 4.53 7.68 5.68
CA TYR A 57 5.28 6.67 4.94
C TYR A 57 6.32 7.34 4.07
N ASP A 58 7.52 6.77 3.98
CA ASP A 58 8.56 7.30 3.08
C ASP A 58 8.19 7.14 1.61
N LEU A 59 7.45 6.09 1.29
CA LEU A 59 6.99 5.75 -0.05
C LEU A 59 5.53 5.30 0.02
N VAL A 60 4.67 5.92 -0.79
CA VAL A 60 3.29 5.50 -1.02
C VAL A 60 3.15 5.15 -2.49
N ILE A 61 2.69 3.93 -2.77
CA ILE A 61 2.41 3.46 -4.13
C ILE A 61 0.90 3.25 -4.24
N VAL A 62 0.30 3.93 -5.20
CA VAL A 62 -1.09 3.75 -5.60
C VAL A 62 -1.06 3.09 -6.96
N HIS A 63 -1.58 1.87 -7.05
CA HIS A 63 -1.53 1.09 -8.28
C HIS A 63 -2.93 0.69 -8.69
N ARG A 64 -3.44 1.32 -9.75
CA ARG A 64 -4.77 1.11 -10.34
C ARG A 64 -5.95 1.41 -9.41
N THR A 65 -5.72 2.11 -8.31
CA THR A 65 -6.78 2.46 -7.36
C THR A 65 -7.51 3.74 -7.78
N MET A 66 -6.82 4.69 -8.42
CA MET A 66 -7.46 5.97 -8.75
C MET A 66 -8.53 5.78 -9.83
N ILE A 67 -8.31 4.87 -10.78
CA ILE A 67 -9.29 4.53 -11.83
C ILE A 67 -10.56 3.84 -11.29
N GLU A 68 -10.50 3.24 -10.10
CA GLU A 68 -11.67 2.61 -9.47
C GLU A 68 -12.64 3.64 -8.87
N LEU A 69 -12.16 4.86 -8.62
CA LEU A 69 -12.99 5.96 -8.13
C LEU A 69 -13.66 6.66 -9.32
N ALA A 70 -14.99 6.64 -9.37
CA ALA A 70 -15.74 7.26 -10.46
C ALA A 70 -15.63 8.80 -10.43
N SER A 71 -15.66 9.41 -9.24
CA SER A 71 -15.69 10.86 -9.08
C SER A 71 -14.30 11.48 -9.12
N GLU A 72 -14.14 12.53 -9.93
CA GLU A 72 -12.95 13.37 -9.92
C GLU A 72 -12.67 13.95 -8.52
N LYS A 73 -13.73 14.39 -7.82
CA LYS A 73 -13.61 14.91 -6.46
C LYS A 73 -13.07 13.87 -5.48
N GLU A 74 -13.49 12.61 -5.61
CA GLU A 74 -13.00 11.51 -4.77
C GLU A 74 -11.54 11.20 -5.07
N ARG A 75 -11.15 11.19 -6.35
CA ARG A 75 -9.75 11.04 -6.77
C ARG A 75 -8.88 12.13 -6.16
N PHE A 76 -9.27 13.41 -6.28
CA PHE A 76 -8.50 14.52 -5.67
C PHE A 76 -8.41 14.41 -4.15
N LYS A 77 -9.52 14.06 -3.48
CA LYS A 77 -9.54 13.88 -2.03
C LYS A 77 -8.57 12.78 -1.58
N LEU A 78 -8.59 11.63 -2.27
CA LEU A 78 -7.68 10.52 -1.96
C LEU A 78 -6.22 10.92 -2.22
N ALA A 79 -5.93 11.57 -3.36
CA ALA A 79 -4.59 12.04 -3.67
C ALA A 79 -4.05 13.01 -2.62
N GLU A 80 -4.87 13.97 -2.17
CA GLU A 80 -4.50 14.92 -1.12
C GLU A 80 -4.23 14.20 0.22
N GLU A 81 -5.09 13.26 0.61
CA GLU A 81 -4.90 12.49 1.84
C GLU A 81 -3.61 11.65 1.81
N LEU A 82 -3.34 10.97 0.70
CA LEU A 82 -2.13 10.17 0.53
C LEU A 82 -0.88 11.05 0.46
N TRP A 83 -0.95 12.20 -0.21
CA TRP A 83 0.14 13.17 -0.23
C TRP A 83 0.49 13.65 1.17
N ARG A 84 -0.52 14.00 1.98
CA ARG A 84 -0.30 14.38 3.37
C ARG A 84 0.35 13.27 4.20
N ARG A 85 0.21 12.00 3.82
CA ARG A 85 0.81 10.83 4.51
C ARG A 85 2.16 10.41 3.94
N THR A 86 2.71 11.15 2.99
CA THR A 86 3.94 10.78 2.28
C THR A 86 5.10 11.70 2.66
N ASN A 87 6.25 11.13 3.06
CA ASN A 87 7.45 11.91 3.37
C ASN A 87 8.32 12.19 2.15
N ARG A 88 8.41 11.26 1.18
CA ARG A 88 9.37 11.39 0.06
C ARG A 88 8.73 11.21 -1.31
N PHE A 89 8.06 10.08 -1.55
CA PHE A 89 7.54 9.76 -2.88
C PHE A 89 6.12 9.21 -2.83
N LEU A 90 5.22 9.87 -3.57
CA LEU A 90 3.90 9.37 -3.89
C LEU A 90 3.93 8.94 -5.37
N ILE A 91 3.76 7.66 -5.63
CA ILE A 91 3.80 7.08 -6.97
C ILE A 91 2.38 6.65 -7.35
N LEU A 92 1.85 7.18 -8.45
CA LEU A 92 0.57 6.79 -9.02
C LEU A 92 0.82 5.98 -10.30
N ILE A 93 0.25 4.78 -10.40
CA ILE A 93 0.42 3.86 -11.53
C ILE A 93 -0.96 3.45 -12.03
N GLU A 94 -1.39 3.99 -13.16
CA GLU A 94 -2.79 3.89 -13.64
C GLU A 94 -2.93 3.31 -15.06
N SER A 95 -1.94 2.53 -15.54
CA SER A 95 -1.89 1.96 -16.90
C SER A 95 -3.06 1.04 -17.25
#